data_AF-A0A0F4LCW2-F1
#
_entry.id   AF-A0A0F4LCW2-F1
#
_cell.length_a   1.000
_cell.length_b   1.000
_cell.length_c   1.000
_cell.angle_alpha   90.00
_cell.angle_beta   90.00
_cell.angle_gamma   90.00
#
_symmetry.space_group_name_H-M   'P 1'
#
loop_
_entity.id
_entity.type
_entity.pdbx_description
1 polymer ?
#
loop_
_entity_poly.entity_id
_entity_poly.type
_entity_poly.pdbx_seq_one_letter_code
_entity_poly.pdbx_strand_id
1 'polypeptide(L)'
;MTDDKNFYSHGEWTRVKNGRINYDKKTCQVCGRKYKETNKFNVDHIIMRKLLQEDQWYDKTNLWTLCTCCNGIKQSLEHIFNDNQLQTITKSQWIKLIRNNKNYCKAKCQH
;
A
#
# COMPACT_ATOMS: atom_id res chain seq x y z
N MET A 1 -7.03 -10.05 -19.42
CA MET A 1 -6.41 -10.46 -18.14
C MET A 1 -4.90 -10.41 -18.25
N THR A 2 -4.33 -9.25 -17.93
CA THR A 2 -2.89 -9.13 -17.65
C THR A 2 -2.58 -9.89 -16.37
N ASP A 3 -1.70 -10.90 -16.47
CA ASP A 3 -1.12 -11.60 -15.32
C ASP A 3 -0.55 -10.58 -14.31
N ASP A 4 -0.70 -10.84 -13.02
CA ASP A 4 -0.29 -9.94 -11.92
C ASP A 4 1.16 -9.49 -12.05
N LYS A 5 2.03 -10.38 -12.54
CA LYS A 5 3.45 -10.10 -12.79
C LYS A 5 3.66 -9.11 -13.94
N ASN A 6 2.79 -9.12 -14.95
CA ASN A 6 2.87 -8.19 -16.08
C ASN A 6 2.38 -6.79 -15.70
N PHE A 7 1.43 -6.68 -14.77
CA PHE A 7 0.96 -5.37 -14.29
C PHE A 7 2.07 -4.61 -13.53
N TYR A 8 2.68 -5.26 -12.53
CA TYR A 8 3.66 -4.60 -11.66
C TYR A 8 5.01 -4.33 -12.34
N SER A 9 5.31 -5.00 -13.45
CA SER A 9 6.49 -4.72 -14.28
C SER A 9 6.22 -3.68 -15.38
N HIS A 10 4.97 -3.26 -15.58
CA HIS A 10 4.60 -2.30 -16.62
C HIS A 10 5.14 -0.89 -16.33
N GLY A 11 5.61 -0.19 -17.37
CA GLY A 11 6.15 1.16 -17.25
C GLY A 11 5.15 2.17 -16.68
N GLU A 12 3.86 1.97 -16.98
CA GLU A 12 2.79 2.80 -16.43
C GLU A 12 2.65 2.67 -14.91
N TRP A 13 2.69 1.45 -14.38
CA TRP A 13 2.66 1.24 -12.94
C TRP A 13 3.86 1.92 -12.27
N THR A 14 5.05 1.82 -12.87
CA THR A 14 6.25 2.48 -12.35
C THR A 14 6.07 4.01 -12.28
N ARG A 15 5.47 4.61 -13.31
CA ARG A 15 5.14 6.04 -13.34
C ARG A 15 4.13 6.42 -12.25
N VAL A 16 3.04 5.67 -12.11
CA VAL A 16 2.00 5.91 -11.10
C VAL A 16 2.57 5.76 -9.69
N LYS A 17 3.33 4.69 -9.44
CA LYS A 17 4.03 4.44 -8.17
C LYS A 17 4.93 5.61 -7.78
N ASN A 18 5.82 6.03 -8.67
CA ASN A 18 6.73 7.15 -8.38
C ASN A 18 5.98 8.47 -8.15
N GLY A 19 4.92 8.73 -8.95
CA GLY A 19 4.05 9.87 -8.76
C GLY A 19 3.38 9.90 -7.38
N ARG A 20 2.85 8.75 -6.92
CA ARG A 20 2.21 8.63 -5.60
C ARG A 20 3.21 8.83 -4.46
N ILE A 21 4.40 8.24 -4.54
CA ILE A 21 5.46 8.42 -3.53
C ILE A 21 5.85 9.89 -3.39
N ASN A 22 5.99 10.60 -4.51
CA ASN A 22 6.31 12.02 -4.52
C ASN A 22 5.16 12.88 -3.98
N TYR A 23 3.91 12.57 -4.35
CA TYR A 23 2.72 13.23 -3.80
C TYR A 23 2.64 13.09 -2.28
N ASP A 24 2.91 11.90 -1.76
CA ASP A 24 2.98 11.60 -0.32
C ASP A 24 4.29 12.11 0.33
N LYS A 25 5.07 12.95 -0.36
CA LYS A 25 6.33 13.56 0.10
C LYS A 25 7.30 12.54 0.68
N LYS A 26 7.44 11.38 0.04
CA LYS A 26 8.30 10.26 0.50
C LYS A 26 8.03 9.92 1.96
N THR A 27 6.76 9.79 2.33
CA THR A 27 6.30 9.53 3.70
C THR A 27 5.33 8.35 3.71
N CYS A 28 5.57 7.38 4.59
CA CYS A 28 4.65 6.27 4.83
C CYS A 28 3.33 6.81 5.41
N GLN A 29 2.22 6.52 4.73
CA GLN A 29 0.88 7.02 5.07
C GLN A 29 0.28 6.37 6.33
N VAL A 30 0.95 5.37 6.91
CA VAL A 30 0.53 4.71 8.16
C VAL A 30 1.40 5.15 9.34
N CYS A 31 2.72 4.98 9.24
CA CYS A 31 3.63 5.23 10.37
C CYS A 31 4.34 6.58 10.33
N GLY A 32 4.18 7.37 9.26
CA GLY A 32 4.81 8.68 9.12
C GLY A 32 6.31 8.66 8.83
N ARG A 33 6.92 7.47 8.67
CA ARG A 33 8.34 7.35 8.38
C ARG A 33 8.69 7.94 7.01
N LYS A 34 9.75 8.73 6.97
CA LYS A 34 10.33 9.30 5.74
C LYS A 34 11.60 8.55 5.36
N TYR A 35 11.83 8.40 4.07
CA TYR A 35 13.09 7.89 3.52
C TYR A 35 13.55 8.84 2.41
N LYS A 36 14.88 8.94 2.21
CA LYS A 36 15.43 9.73 1.10
C LYS A 36 15.20 9.01 -0.23
N GLU A 37 15.37 7.69 -0.21
CA GLU A 37 15.27 6.80 -1.36
C GLU A 37 13.83 6.30 -1.57
N THR A 38 13.35 6.34 -2.81
CA THR A 38 12.00 5.89 -3.18
C THR A 38 11.85 4.37 -3.12
N ASN A 39 12.94 3.61 -3.25
CA ASN A 39 12.96 2.15 -3.18
C ASN A 39 12.64 1.59 -1.78
N LYS A 40 12.62 2.44 -0.75
CA LYS A 40 12.17 2.07 0.61
C LYS A 40 10.65 2.10 0.76
N PHE A 41 9.95 2.54 -0.28
CA PHE A 41 8.50 2.62 -0.31
C PHE A 41 7.89 1.62 -1.30
N ASN A 42 6.75 1.09 -0.91
CA ASN A 42 5.82 0.40 -1.77
C ASN A 42 4.59 1.29 -1.96
N VAL A 43 4.03 1.27 -3.15
CA VAL A 43 2.69 1.81 -3.40
C VAL A 43 1.80 0.61 -3.55
N ASP A 44 0.71 0.62 -2.80
CA ASP A 44 -0.22 -0.48 -2.71
C ASP A 44 -1.65 0.02 -2.92
N HIS A 45 -2.57 -0.88 -3.22
CA HIS A 45 -3.99 -0.56 -3.33
C HIS A 45 -4.67 -0.63 -1.97
N ILE A 46 -5.61 0.28 -1.68
CA ILE A 46 -6.42 0.27 -0.47
C ILE A 46 -7.44 -0.87 -0.56
N ILE A 47 -8.16 -0.96 -1.68
CA ILE A 47 -8.93 -2.12 -2.13
C ILE A 47 -8.07 -2.91 -3.11
N MET A 48 -7.82 -4.19 -2.84
CA MET A 48 -6.92 -5.04 -3.63
C MET A 48 -7.25 -5.01 -5.13
N ARG A 49 -6.23 -4.91 -5.99
CA ARG A 49 -6.38 -4.83 -7.45
C ARG A 49 -7.26 -5.94 -8.05
N LYS A 50 -7.15 -7.18 -7.53
CA LYS A 50 -7.96 -8.33 -7.98
C LYS A 50 -9.48 -8.14 -7.78
N LEU A 51 -9.88 -7.19 -6.93
CA LEU A 51 -11.26 -6.86 -6.59
C LEU A 51 -11.76 -5.61 -7.34
N LEU A 52 -10.93 -5.03 -8.21
CA LEU A 52 -11.22 -3.83 -8.98
C LEU A 52 -11.45 -4.17 -10.45
N GLN A 53 -12.19 -3.30 -11.13
CA GLN A 53 -12.23 -3.30 -12.59
C GLN A 53 -10.91 -2.75 -13.16
N GLU A 54 -10.57 -3.13 -14.40
CA GLU A 54 -9.26 -2.80 -15.00
C GLU A 54 -9.03 -1.28 -15.12
N ASP A 55 -10.08 -0.51 -15.38
CA ASP A 55 -10.07 0.95 -15.45
C ASP A 55 -9.76 1.64 -14.11
N GLN A 56 -9.97 0.93 -12.99
CA GLN A 56 -9.70 1.41 -11.64
C GLN A 56 -8.28 1.08 -11.14
N TRP A 57 -7.51 0.27 -11.86
CA TRP A 57 -6.20 -0.21 -11.40
C TRP A 57 -5.18 0.89 -11.13
N TYR A 58 -5.29 2.02 -11.83
CA TYR A 58 -4.40 3.18 -11.67
C TYR A 58 -5.07 4.36 -10.93
N ASP A 59 -6.26 4.16 -10.36
CA ASP A 59 -6.95 5.21 -9.61
C ASP A 59 -6.11 5.62 -8.38
N LYS A 60 -5.61 6.86 -8.40
CA LYS A 60 -4.76 7.44 -7.35
C LYS A 60 -5.46 7.54 -6.01
N THR A 61 -6.80 7.57 -5.97
CA THR A 61 -7.57 7.62 -4.72
C THR A 61 -7.55 6.28 -3.99
N ASN A 62 -7.40 5.17 -4.73
CA ASN A 62 -7.25 3.82 -4.20
C ASN A 62 -5.78 3.43 -3.96
N LEU A 63 -4.82 4.35 -4.12
CA LEU A 63 -3.39 4.09 -3.93
C LEU A 63 -2.82 4.83 -2.72
N TRP A 64 -1.88 4.20 -2.03
CA TRP A 64 -1.15 4.83 -0.93
C TRP A 64 0.29 4.35 -0.79
N THR A 65 1.14 5.24 -0.26
CA THR A 65 2.56 4.96 -0.01
C THR A 65 2.77 4.32 1.37
N LEU A 66 3.38 3.13 1.40
CA LEU A 66 3.72 2.38 2.61
C LEU A 66 5.23 2.11 2.67
N CYS A 67 5.81 2.07 3.87
CA CYS A 67 7.13 1.47 4.04
C CYS A 67 7.04 -0.07 3.98
N THR A 68 8.16 -0.76 3.73
CA THR A 68 8.21 -2.23 3.64
C THR A 68 7.55 -2.93 4.83
N CYS A 69 7.75 -2.42 6.05
CA CYS A 69 7.17 -3.00 7.25
C CYS A 69 5.63 -2.86 7.29
N CYS A 70 5.08 -1.66 7.04
CA CYS A 70 3.61 -1.47 7.01
C CYS A 70 2.97 -2.25 5.85
N ASN A 71 3.64 -2.33 4.71
CA ASN A 71 3.20 -3.12 3.56
C ASN A 71 3.12 -4.61 3.90
N GLY A 72 4.16 -5.18 4.53
CA GLY A 72 4.17 -6.59 4.92
C GLY A 72 3.08 -6.93 5.94
N ILE A 73 2.81 -6.04 6.89
CA ILE A 73 1.70 -6.20 7.84
C ILE A 73 0.36 -6.20 7.10
N LYS A 74 0.14 -5.27 6.16
CA LYS A 74 -1.07 -5.23 5.35
C LYS A 74 -1.27 -6.53 4.58
N GLN A 75 -0.25 -6.99 3.84
CA GLN A 75 -0.31 -8.25 3.09
C GLN A 75 -0.67 -9.43 4.01
N SER A 76 -0.08 -9.50 5.20
CA SER A 76 -0.40 -10.53 6.18
C SER A 76 -1.85 -10.46 6.67
N LEU A 77 -2.39 -9.26 6.87
CA LEU A 77 -3.78 -9.04 7.26
C LEU A 77 -4.75 -9.36 6.11
N GLU A 78 -4.38 -9.10 4.86
CA GLU A 78 -5.21 -9.42 3.68
C GLU A 78 -5.49 -10.92 3.57
N HIS A 79 -4.55 -11.77 3.99
CA HIS A 79 -4.76 -13.22 4.03
C HIS A 79 -5.75 -13.70 5.10
N ILE A 80 -6.15 -12.83 6.04
CA ILE A 80 -7.08 -13.16 7.13
C ILE A 80 -8.53 -12.82 6.74
N PHE A 81 -8.72 -11.80 5.91
CA PHE A 81 -10.04 -11.33 5.50
C PHE A 81 -10.51 -12.02 4.22
N ASN A 82 -11.82 -12.16 4.07
CA ASN A 82 -12.42 -12.57 2.79
C ASN A 82 -12.61 -11.37 1.84
N ASP A 83 -12.90 -11.65 0.58
CA ASP A 83 -13.01 -10.62 -0.46
C ASP A 83 -14.09 -9.57 -0.17
N ASN A 84 -15.25 -9.96 0.38
CA ASN A 84 -16.32 -9.02 0.76
C ASN A 84 -15.86 -8.06 1.86
N GLN A 85 -15.12 -8.56 2.85
CA GLN A 85 -14.53 -7.71 3.88
C GLN A 85 -13.53 -6.74 3.26
N LEU A 86 -12.61 -7.25 2.44
CA LEU A 86 -11.52 -6.47 1.81
C LEU A 86 -12.04 -5.33 0.94
N GLN A 87 -13.17 -5.48 0.27
CA GLN A 87 -13.79 -4.41 -0.53
C GLN A 87 -14.31 -3.24 0.32
N THR A 88 -14.60 -3.48 1.60
CA THR A 88 -15.21 -2.46 2.49
C THR A 88 -14.22 -1.78 3.43
N ILE A 89 -12.98 -2.30 3.54
CA ILE A 89 -11.98 -1.73 4.44
C ILE A 89 -11.46 -0.41 3.86
N THR A 90 -11.82 0.69 4.51
CA THR A 90 -11.32 2.02 4.20
C THR A 90 -9.85 2.19 4.60
N LYS A 91 -9.19 3.20 4.01
CA LYS A 91 -7.83 3.61 4.40
C LYS A 91 -7.70 3.84 5.92
N SER A 92 -8.71 4.44 6.55
CA SER A 92 -8.69 4.72 7.99
C SER A 92 -8.73 3.46 8.85
N GLN A 93 -9.49 2.44 8.42
CA GLN A 93 -9.55 1.14 9.07
C GLN A 93 -8.24 0.39 8.91
N TRP A 94 -7.64 0.40 7.71
CA TRP A 94 -6.32 -0.19 7.51
C TRP A 94 -5.25 0.44 8.41
N ILE A 95 -5.25 1.76 8.56
CA ILE A 95 -4.33 2.46 9.47
C ILE A 95 -4.48 1.92 10.90
N LYS A 96 -5.71 1.74 11.39
CA LYS A 96 -5.98 1.19 12.74
C LYS A 96 -5.47 -0.26 12.84
N LEU A 97 -5.83 -1.12 11.89
CA LEU A 97 -5.42 -2.53 11.88
C LEU A 97 -3.90 -2.71 11.86
N ILE A 98 -3.20 -1.96 11.00
CA ILE A 98 -1.73 -2.04 10.88
C ILE A 98 -1.06 -1.51 12.15
N ARG A 99 -1.56 -0.41 12.73
CA ARG A 99 -0.99 0.18 13.96
C ARG A 99 -1.18 -0.69 15.19
N ASN A 100 -2.28 -1.44 15.26
CA ASN A 100 -2.59 -2.34 16.36
C ASN A 100 -1.92 -3.72 16.22
N ASN A 101 -1.27 -4.00 15.09
CA ASN A 101 -0.55 -5.25 14.90
C ASN A 101 0.70 -5.30 15.79
N LYS A 102 0.96 -6.44 16.44
CA LYS A 102 2.13 -6.65 17.31
C LYS A 102 3.47 -6.36 16.64
N ASN A 103 3.56 -6.52 15.31
CA ASN A 103 4.76 -6.29 14.52
C ASN A 103 4.88 -4.84 14.01
N TYR A 104 4.02 -3.93 14.49
CA TYR A 104 3.98 -2.56 14.01
C TYR A 104 5.31 -1.83 14.21
N CYS A 105 5.70 -1.07 13.18
CA CYS A 105 7.05 -0.53 13.00
C CYS A 105 7.48 0.52 14.06
N LYS A 106 6.61 0.93 14.99
CA LYS A 106 6.83 2.06 15.92
C LYS A 106 8.01 1.82 16.88
N ALA A 107 8.29 0.57 17.25
CA ALA A 107 9.41 0.23 18.13
C ALA A 107 10.80 0.42 17.48
N LYS A 108 10.88 0.66 16.16
CA LYS A 108 12.12 0.94 15.43
C LYS A 108 12.23 2.41 14.97
N CYS A 109 11.47 3.33 15.57
CA CYS A 109 11.33 4.75 15.20
C CYS A 109 11.88 5.72 16.27
N GLN A 110 12.94 5.32 16.97
CA GLN A 110 13.86 6.25 17.64
C GLN A 110 15.21 6.15 16.90
N HIS A 111 16.04 7.18 17.00
CA HIS A 111 17.25 7.50 16.22
C HIS A 111 16.94 8.51 15.10
#